data_AF-A0A240EI55-F1
#
_entry.id   AF-A0A240EI55-F1
#
_cell.length_a   1.000
_cell.length_b   1.000
_cell.length_c   1.000
_cell.angle_alpha   90.00
_cell.angle_beta   90.00
_cell.angle_gamma   90.00
#
_symmetry.space_group_name_H-M   'P 1'
#
loop_
_entity.id
_entity.type
_entity.pdbx_description
1 polymer ?
#
loop_
_entity_poly.entity_id
_entity_poly.type
_entity_poly.pdbx_seq_one_letter_code
_entity_poly.pdbx_strand_id
1 'polypeptide(L)' 'MIVAIPFNNDSISSHFAKAPQIMLIDTLLNTQQMLVLPKSTDGGCGNKKH' A
#
# COMPACT_ATOMS: atom_id res chain seq x y z
N MET A 1 -5.97 14.30 -10.28
CA MET A 1 -5.57 14.10 -8.87
C MET A 1 -5.30 12.61 -8.75
N ILE A 2 -4.17 12.23 -8.17
CA ILE A 2 -3.87 10.80 -7.97
C ILE A 2 -4.30 10.42 -6.57
N VAL A 3 -5.15 9.39 -6.46
CA VAL A 3 -5.60 8.81 -5.19
C VAL A 3 -4.91 7.45 -5.02
N ALA A 4 -4.40 7.18 -3.82
CA ALA A 4 -3.81 5.91 -3.46
C ALA A 4 -4.72 5.18 -2.48
N ILE A 5 -5.22 4.00 -2.86
CA ILE A 5 -6.10 3.17 -2.03
C ILE A 5 -5.33 1.92 -1.59
N PRO A 6 -5.23 1.64 -0.28
CA PRO A 6 -4.51 0.47 0.20
C PRO A 6 -5.35 -0.79 0.01
N PHE A 7 -4.77 -1.85 -0.55
CA PHE A 7 -5.43 -3.12 -0.83
C PHE A 7 -4.71 -4.30 -0.16
N ASN A 8 -5.48 -5.29 0.26
CA ASN A 8 -5.03 -6.59 0.72
C ASN A 8 -5.74 -7.68 -0.12
N ASN A 9 -5.10 -8.05 -1.24
CA ASN A 9 -5.57 -8.96 -2.27
C ASN A 9 -6.95 -8.61 -2.85
N ASP A 10 -8.02 -8.87 -2.09
CA ASP A 10 -9.42 -8.73 -2.54
C ASP A 10 -10.21 -7.67 -1.76
N SER A 11 -9.57 -6.97 -0.81
CA SER A 11 -10.25 -5.99 0.06
C SER A 11 -9.40 -4.75 0.32
N ILE A 12 -10.06 -3.65 0.72
CA ILE A 12 -9.35 -2.44 1.17
C ILE A 12 -8.67 -2.75 2.51
N SER A 13 -7.37 -2.47 2.59
CA SER A 13 -6.60 -2.62 3.82
C SER A 13 -6.89 -1.46 4.77
N SER A 14 -7.08 -1.78 6.06
CA SER A 14 -7.24 -0.77 7.11
C SER A 14 -5.96 0.01 7.41
N HIS A 15 -4.78 -0.53 7.04
CA HIS A 15 -3.48 0.06 7.32
C HIS A 15 -2.74 0.33 6.03
N PHE A 16 -2.60 1.61 5.67
CA PHE A 16 -1.94 2.01 4.43
C PHE A 16 -0.48 1.54 4.37
N ALA A 17 0.29 1.77 5.43
CA ALA A 17 1.73 1.43 5.48
C ALA A 17 2.03 -0.07 5.49
N LYS A 18 1.04 -0.92 5.79
CA LYS A 18 1.18 -2.39 5.83
C LYS A 18 0.46 -3.08 4.69
N ALA A 19 -0.17 -2.32 3.78
CA ALA A 19 -0.90 -2.90 2.67
C ALA A 19 0.09 -3.58 1.71
N PRO A 20 -0.15 -4.83 1.29
CA PRO A 20 0.71 -5.49 0.31
C PRO A 20 0.56 -4.88 -1.09
N GLN A 21 -0.53 -4.15 -1.34
CA GLN A 21 -0.83 -3.57 -2.64
C GLN A 21 -1.41 -2.17 -2.47
N ILE A 22 -1.18 -1.30 -3.45
CA ILE A 22 -1.80 0.02 -3.55
C ILE A 22 -2.42 0.17 -4.93
N MET A 23 -3.70 0.51 -4.96
CA MET A 23 -4.38 0.91 -6.18
C MET A 23 -4.22 2.42 -6.36
N LEU A 24 -3.59 2.82 -7.45
CA LEU A 24 -3.48 4.21 -7.88
C LEU A 24 -4.62 4.51 -8.84
N ILE A 25 -5.40 5.55 -8.55
CA ILE A 25 -6.47 6.04 -9.43
C ILE A 25 -6.12 7.46 -9.85
N ASP A 26 -5.98 7.68 -11.15
CA ASP A 26 -5.93 9.02 -11.71
C ASP A 26 -7.35 9.49 -12.04
N THR A 27 -7.86 10.41 -11.23
CA THR A 27 -9.23 10.91 -11.40
C THR A 27 -9.40 11.81 -12.62
N LEU A 28 -8.31 12.31 -13.22
CA LEU A 28 -8.38 13.16 -14.41
C LEU A 28 -8.47 12.32 -15.69
N LEU A 29 -7.68 11.25 -15.73
CA LEU A 29 -7.63 10.34 -16.88
C LEU A 29 -8.59 9.15 -16.74
N ASN A 30 -9.25 9.03 -15.58
CA ASN A 30 -10.12 7.92 -15.21
C ASN A 30 -9.44 6.55 -15.40
N THR A 31 -8.15 6.48 -15.04
CA THR A 31 -7.34 5.28 -15.15
C THR A 31 -6.99 4.75 -13.78
N GLN A 32 -6.78 3.44 -13.68
CA GLN A 32 -6.37 2.78 -12.45
C GLN A 32 -5.20 1.82 -12.70
N GLN A 33 -4.30 1.72 -11.72
CA GLN A 33 -3.15 0.81 -11.77
C GLN A 33 -2.95 0.18 -10.40
N MET A 34 -2.76 -1.15 -10.38
CA MET A 34 -2.41 -1.87 -9.16
C MET A 34 -0.89 -1.97 -9.02
N LEU A 35 -0.36 -1.49 -7.89
CA LEU A 35 1.04 -1.61 -7.52
C LEU A 35 1.18 -2.66 -6.42
N VAL A 36 1.90 -3.75 -6.70
CA VAL A 36 2.28 -4.72 -5.69
C VAL A 36 3.53 -4.20 -4.98
N LEU A 37 3.43 -4.00 -3.67
CA LEU A 37 4.56 -3.55 -2.87
C LEU A 37 5.48 -4.73 -2.57
N PRO A 38 6.81 -4.52 -2.59
CA PRO A 38 7.73 -5.54 -2.10
C PRO A 38 7.40 -5.84 -0.64
N LYS A 39 7.47 -7.12 -0.26
CA LYS A 39 7.37 -7.49 1.15
C LYS A 39 8.40 -6.68 1.92
N SER A 40 7.96 -5.95 2.92
CA SER A 40 8.86 -5.28 3.85
C SER A 40 9.81 -6.32 4.41
N THR A 41 11.07 -6.30 3.98
CA THR A 41 12.15 -7.10 4.56
C THR A 41 12.32 -6.62 6.00
N ASP A 42 11.75 -7.33 6.97
CA ASP A 42 11.95 -7.24 8.44
C ASP A 42 12.66 -5.99 8.95
N GLY A 43 12.17 -4.82 8.57
CA GLY A 43 12.71 -3.51 8.90
C GLY A 43 12.00 -3.03 10.15
N GLY A 44 12.15 -3.80 11.24
CA GLY A 44 11.68 -3.39 12.55
C GLY A 44 12.31 -2.05 12.92
N CYS A 45 11.49 -1.00 12.99
CA CYS A 45 11.93 0.29 13.49
C CYS A 45 12.26 0.10 14.99
N GLY A 46 13.55 -0.09 15.29
CA GLY A 46 14.11 -0.02 16.63
C GLY A 46 13.52 -1.01 17.64
N ASN A 47 13.85 -2.29 17.54
CA ASN A 47 13.90 -3.13 18.73
C ASN A 47 15.01 -2.55 19.64
N LYS A 48 14.66 -1.66 20.57
CA LYS A 48 15.52 -1.41 21.72
C LYS A 48 15.60 -2.74 22.46
N LYS A 49 16.77 -3.36 22.40
CA LYS A 49 17.12 -4.52 23.24
C LYS A 49 16.90 -4.06 24.68
N HIS A 50 15.96 -4.70 25.36
CA HIS A 50 15.67 -4.50 26.77
C HIS A 50 16.64 -5.30 27.64
#